data_AF-A0A645BHP5-F1
#
_entry.id   AF-A0A645BHP5-F1
#
_cell.length_a   1.000
_cell.length_b   1.000
_cell.length_c   1.000
_cell.angle_alpha   90.00
_cell.angle_beta   90.00
_cell.angle_gamma   90.00
#
_symmetry.space_group_name_H-M   'P 1'
#
loop_
_entity.id
_entity.type
_entity.pdbx_description
1 polymer ?
#
loop_
_entity_poly.entity_id
_entity_poly.type
_entity_poly.pdbx_seq_one_letter_code
_entity_poly.pdbx_strand_id
1 'polypeptide(L)'
;MLFALLGALARAGAAGVSREALIAEVFRTRHGNETHRARLRVELGRLRALVAPHARIEATEQGFSLMPEDGREIVMIVPLSPSEDAQLLALMADGAAWSTSALAQALGRSQRSVQRVLGQLHAGQQVTAIGSARARRWLLPSMSGFATTLLLPAAQPIQ
;
A
#
# COMPACT_ATOMS: atom_id res chain seq x y z
N MET A 1 -9.58 -6.58 3.36
CA MET A 1 -9.45 -8.05 3.35
C MET A 1 -9.27 -8.60 1.94
N LEU A 2 -10.20 -8.38 1.00
CA LEU A 2 -10.05 -8.87 -0.39
C LEU A 2 -8.75 -8.40 -1.07
N PHE A 3 -8.37 -7.14 -0.88
CA PHE A 3 -7.08 -6.64 -1.40
C PHE A 3 -5.87 -7.33 -0.78
N ALA A 4 -5.91 -7.65 0.52
CA ALA A 4 -4.84 -8.41 1.17
C ALA A 4 -4.78 -9.84 0.61
N LEU A 5 -5.94 -10.49 0.38
CA LEU A 5 -6.02 -11.80 -0.24
C LEU A 5 -5.47 -11.79 -1.67
N LEU A 6 -5.86 -10.80 -2.47
CA LEU A 6 -5.33 -10.60 -3.82
C LEU A 6 -3.82 -10.36 -3.81
N GLY A 7 -3.33 -9.49 -2.93
CA GLY A 7 -1.91 -9.20 -2.79
C GLY A 7 -1.08 -10.43 -2.39
N ALA A 8 -1.60 -11.28 -1.50
CA ALA A 8 -0.95 -12.53 -1.12
C ALA A 8 -0.85 -13.50 -2.31
N LEU A 9 -1.95 -13.67 -3.06
CA LEU A 9 -1.98 -14.52 -4.24
C LEU A 9 -1.09 -13.96 -5.37
N ALA A 10 -1.10 -12.65 -5.60
CA ALA A 10 -0.30 -11.99 -6.63
C ALA A 10 1.21 -12.10 -6.37
N ARG A 11 1.65 -12.06 -5.11
CA ARG A 11 3.07 -12.28 -4.75
C ARG A 11 3.58 -13.66 -5.11
N ALA A 12 2.74 -14.69 -4.98
CA ALA A 12 3.14 -16.05 -5.32
C ALA A 12 2.84 -16.42 -6.78
N GLY A 13 1.84 -15.78 -7.38
CA GLY A 13 1.41 -16.04 -8.75
C GLY A 13 1.13 -17.53 -8.99
N ALA A 14 1.87 -18.09 -9.95
CA ALA A 14 1.78 -19.49 -10.35
C ALA A 14 2.23 -20.50 -9.30
N ALA A 15 3.18 -20.13 -8.43
CA ALA A 15 3.66 -21.02 -7.37
C ALA A 15 2.56 -21.32 -6.33
N GLY A 16 1.58 -20.42 -6.20
CA GLY A 16 0.48 -20.52 -5.27
C GLY A 16 0.87 -20.30 -3.80
N VAL A 17 -0.15 -20.13 -2.96
CA VAL A 17 -0.03 -19.88 -1.52
C VAL A 17 -0.87 -20.91 -0.77
N SER A 18 -0.34 -21.46 0.32
CA SER A 18 -1.07 -22.42 1.16
C SER A 18 -2.27 -21.78 1.87
N ARG A 19 -3.27 -22.60 2.23
CA ARG A 19 -4.46 -22.13 2.96
C ARG A 19 -4.07 -21.52 4.31
N GLU A 20 -3.10 -22.13 4.98
CA GLU A 20 -2.59 -21.73 6.29
C GLU A 20 -1.88 -20.37 6.20
N ALA A 21 -1.05 -20.15 5.17
CA ALA A 21 -0.38 -18.87 4.95
C ALA A 21 -1.38 -17.76 4.61
N LEU A 22 -2.39 -18.04 3.77
CA LEU A 22 -3.47 -17.09 3.47
C LEU A 22 -4.27 -16.75 4.73
N ILE A 23 -4.58 -17.73 5.57
CA ILE A 23 -5.29 -17.49 6.83
C ILE A 23 -4.45 -16.62 7.76
N ALA A 24 -3.15 -16.96 7.89
CA ALA A 24 -2.25 -16.24 8.77
C ALA A 24 -2.08 -14.78 8.37
N GLU A 25 -1.94 -14.53 7.07
CA GLU A 25 -1.74 -13.18 6.56
C GLU A 25 -3.04 -12.36 6.57
N VAL A 26 -4.12 -12.91 6.00
CA VAL A 26 -5.36 -12.15 5.75
C VAL A 26 -6.17 -11.92 7.02
N PHE A 27 -6.19 -12.91 7.93
CA PHE A 27 -6.91 -12.81 9.21
C PHE A 27 -5.99 -12.44 10.39
N ARG A 28 -4.68 -12.25 10.14
CA ARG A 28 -3.68 -11.86 11.15
C ARG A 28 -3.66 -12.77 12.39
N THR A 29 -3.87 -14.07 12.19
CA THR A 29 -3.88 -15.08 13.27
C THR A 29 -2.89 -16.20 12.97
N ARG A 30 -2.08 -16.60 13.97
CA ARG A 30 -1.16 -17.74 13.80
C ARG A 30 -1.87 -19.09 13.81
N HIS A 31 -3.07 -19.18 14.39
CA HIS A 31 -3.83 -20.42 14.52
C HIS A 31 -5.16 -20.31 13.78
N GLY A 32 -5.19 -20.80 12.54
CA GLY A 32 -6.42 -20.94 11.77
C GLY A 32 -7.33 -22.03 12.36
N ASN A 33 -8.61 -21.73 12.50
CA ASN A 33 -9.63 -22.71 12.91
C ASN A 33 -10.62 -22.95 11.75
N GLU A 34 -11.63 -23.81 11.95
CA GLU A 34 -12.62 -24.10 10.90
C GLU A 34 -13.40 -22.86 10.48
N THR A 35 -13.69 -21.94 11.40
CA THR A 35 -14.33 -20.66 11.09
C THR A 35 -13.48 -19.82 10.13
N HIS A 36 -12.16 -19.76 10.32
CA HIS A 36 -11.25 -19.08 9.40
C HIS A 36 -11.21 -19.77 8.03
N ARG A 37 -11.26 -21.11 7.99
CA ARG A 37 -11.32 -21.85 6.72
C ARG A 37 -12.63 -21.61 5.97
N ALA A 38 -13.76 -21.62 6.67
CA ALA A 38 -15.06 -21.27 6.11
C ALA A 38 -15.06 -19.82 5.59
N ARG A 39 -14.50 -18.88 6.37
CA ARG A 39 -14.40 -17.49 5.96
C ARG A 39 -13.50 -17.31 4.74
N LEU A 40 -12.35 -17.99 4.69
CA LEU A 40 -11.45 -17.96 3.54
C LEU A 40 -12.17 -18.37 2.26
N ARG A 41 -12.97 -19.46 2.31
CA ARG A 41 -13.76 -19.93 1.14
C ARG A 41 -14.72 -18.86 0.64
N VAL A 42 -15.42 -18.17 1.54
CA VAL A 42 -16.35 -17.08 1.18
C VAL A 42 -15.62 -15.92 0.52
N GLU A 43 -14.50 -15.48 1.11
CA GLU A 43 -13.74 -14.34 0.56
C GLU A 43 -13.03 -14.69 -0.75
N LEU A 44 -12.59 -15.94 -0.94
CA LEU A 44 -12.09 -16.43 -2.22
C LEU A 44 -13.18 -16.44 -3.30
N GLY A 45 -14.40 -16.85 -2.97
CA GLY A 45 -15.53 -16.80 -3.90
C GLY A 45 -15.84 -15.37 -4.33
N ARG A 46 -15.84 -14.43 -3.38
CA ARG A 46 -15.99 -12.99 -3.68
C ARG A 46 -14.84 -12.46 -4.52
N LEU A 47 -13.61 -12.82 -4.20
CA LEU A 47 -12.44 -12.38 -4.96
C LEU A 47 -12.48 -12.91 -6.40
N ARG A 48 -12.83 -14.19 -6.60
CA ARG A 48 -13.00 -14.80 -7.93
C ARG A 48 -13.96 -14.00 -8.80
N ALA A 49 -15.11 -13.59 -8.26
CA ALA A 49 -16.08 -12.79 -8.99
C ALA A 49 -15.52 -11.43 -9.42
N LEU A 50 -14.67 -10.80 -8.60
CA LEU A 50 -14.07 -9.50 -8.91
C LEU A 50 -12.93 -9.58 -9.92
N VAL A 51 -12.13 -10.65 -9.89
CA VAL A 51 -10.94 -10.76 -10.75
C VAL A 51 -11.17 -11.51 -12.06
N ALA A 52 -12.34 -12.16 -12.22
CA ALA A 52 -12.66 -12.98 -13.38
C ALA A 52 -12.35 -12.35 -14.75
N PRO A 53 -12.54 -11.03 -15.00
CA PRO A 53 -12.19 -10.42 -16.28
C PRO A 53 -10.68 -10.31 -16.59
N HIS A 54 -9.82 -10.67 -15.63
CA HIS A 54 -8.38 -10.41 -15.70
C HIS A 54 -7.53 -11.61 -15.29
N ALA A 55 -8.02 -12.44 -14.37
CA ALA A 55 -7.30 -13.58 -13.82
C ALA A 55 -8.24 -14.66 -13.27
N ARG A 56 -7.76 -15.90 -13.28
CA ARG A 56 -8.37 -17.06 -12.62
C ARG A 56 -7.67 -17.34 -11.29
N ILE A 57 -8.45 -17.79 -10.31
CA ILE A 57 -7.91 -18.31 -9.04
C ILE A 57 -8.18 -19.80 -8.99
N GLU A 58 -7.14 -20.60 -9.09
CA GLU A 58 -7.20 -22.05 -9.15
C GLU A 58 -6.85 -22.66 -7.80
N ALA A 59 -7.49 -23.79 -7.47
CA ALA A 59 -7.15 -24.55 -6.27
C ALA A 59 -5.95 -25.44 -6.56
N THR A 60 -4.98 -25.45 -5.65
CA THR A 60 -3.86 -26.39 -5.64
C THR A 60 -4.07 -27.41 -4.52
N GLU A 61 -3.22 -28.43 -4.46
CA GLU A 61 -3.26 -29.42 -3.38
C GLU A 61 -3.26 -28.75 -2.00
N GLN A 62 -2.36 -27.78 -1.82
CA GLN A 62 -2.12 -27.11 -0.54
C GLN A 62 -2.81 -25.75 -0.38
N GLY A 63 -3.39 -25.19 -1.45
CA GLY A 63 -3.96 -23.84 -1.39
C GLY A 63 -4.50 -23.32 -2.71
N PHE A 64 -4.00 -22.17 -3.15
CA PHE A 64 -4.53 -21.45 -4.32
C PHE A 64 -3.45 -20.71 -5.10
N SER A 65 -3.59 -20.64 -6.41
CA SER A 65 -2.73 -19.87 -7.32
C SER A 65 -3.54 -18.80 -8.06
N LEU A 66 -2.86 -17.75 -8.52
CA LEU A 66 -3.44 -16.69 -9.35
C LEU A 66 -2.83 -16.78 -10.75
N MET A 67 -3.70 -17.00 -11.74
CA MET A 67 -3.36 -17.18 -13.15
C MET A 67 -3.93 -16.02 -13.96
N PRO A 68 -3.13 -15.16 -14.57
CA PRO A 68 -3.67 -14.13 -15.45
C PRO A 68 -4.23 -14.74 -16.73
N GLU A 69 -5.18 -14.05 -17.37
CA GLU A 69 -5.64 -14.46 -18.70
C GLU A 69 -4.52 -14.31 -19.73
N ASP A 70 -4.43 -15.31 -20.62
CA ASP A 70 -3.46 -15.41 -21.72
C ASP A 70 -2.00 -15.62 -21.32
N GLY A 71 -1.74 -16.10 -20.10
CA GLY A 71 -0.38 -16.46 -19.67
C GLY A 71 0.56 -15.26 -19.48
N ARG A 72 0.01 -14.06 -19.31
CA ARG A 72 0.76 -12.84 -18.97
C ARG A 72 1.51 -12.99 -17.64
N GLU A 73 2.45 -12.11 -17.38
CA GLU A 73 3.09 -12.03 -16.05
C GLU A 73 2.25 -11.17 -15.10
N ILE A 74 2.12 -11.58 -13.84
CA ILE A 74 1.52 -10.76 -12.80
C ILE A 74 2.61 -9.90 -12.18
N VAL A 75 2.51 -8.58 -12.37
CA VAL A 75 3.40 -7.61 -11.71
C VAL A 75 2.63 -6.91 -10.61
N MET A 76 3.13 -6.98 -9.38
CA MET A 76 2.57 -6.23 -8.25
C MET A 76 3.50 -5.05 -7.91
N ILE A 77 3.02 -3.84 -8.14
CA ILE A 77 3.70 -2.63 -7.69
C ILE A 77 3.36 -2.42 -6.21
N VAL A 78 4.39 -2.39 -5.38
CA VAL A 78 4.25 -2.06 -3.95
C VAL A 78 4.95 -0.74 -3.66
N PRO A 79 4.45 0.05 -2.69
CA PRO A 79 5.21 1.17 -2.17
C PRO A 79 6.59 0.68 -1.70
N LEU A 80 7.63 1.47 -1.97
CA LEU A 80 9.01 1.15 -1.58
C LEU A 80 9.15 0.86 -0.07
N SER A 81 8.26 1.44 0.75
CA SER A 81 8.01 1.02 2.13
C SER A 81 6.51 1.08 2.43
N PRO A 82 5.88 0.06 3.01
CA PRO A 82 4.48 0.10 3.43
C PRO A 82 4.27 0.69 4.84
N SER A 83 5.31 1.30 5.44
CA SER A 83 5.25 1.85 6.80
C SER A 83 4.26 3.01 6.94
N GLU A 84 3.84 3.31 8.18
CA GLU A 84 3.04 4.51 8.48
C GLU A 84 3.71 5.78 7.93
N ASP A 85 5.03 5.80 7.99
CA ASP A 85 5.92 6.84 7.49
C ASP A 85 5.73 7.07 5.98
N ALA A 86 5.60 5.99 5.19
CA ALA A 86 5.53 6.10 3.74
C ALA A 86 4.27 6.81 3.25
N GLN A 87 3.14 6.68 3.95
CA GLN A 87 1.91 7.40 3.59
C GLN A 87 2.04 8.91 3.85
N LEU A 88 2.74 9.29 4.93
CA LEU A 88 3.05 10.71 5.19
C LEU A 88 4.01 11.27 4.14
N LEU A 89 5.06 10.51 3.81
CA LEU A 89 6.02 10.89 2.76
C LEU A 89 5.32 11.03 1.40
N ALA A 90 4.43 10.10 1.06
CA ALA A 90 3.67 10.13 -0.20
C ALA A 90 2.74 11.35 -0.30
N LEU A 91 2.10 11.77 0.78
CA LEU A 91 1.27 13.00 0.79
C LEU A 91 2.09 14.28 0.57
N MET A 92 3.38 14.27 0.95
CA MET A 92 4.29 15.40 0.78
C MET A 92 5.16 15.27 -0.49
N ALA A 93 4.90 14.28 -1.34
CA ALA A 93 5.72 13.97 -2.53
C ALA A 93 5.71 15.07 -3.59
N ASP A 94 4.68 15.91 -3.61
CA ASP A 94 4.56 17.09 -4.47
C ASP A 94 5.42 18.28 -4.00
N GLY A 95 6.08 18.16 -2.84
CA GLY A 95 6.84 19.23 -2.23
C GLY A 95 5.99 20.30 -1.54
N ALA A 96 4.67 20.11 -1.44
CA ALA A 96 3.80 21.05 -0.76
C ALA A 96 4.08 21.08 0.76
N ALA A 97 3.84 22.24 1.38
CA ALA A 97 4.02 22.43 2.80
C ALA A 97 2.73 22.09 3.57
N TRP A 98 2.73 21.00 4.32
CA TRP A 98 1.54 20.50 5.01
C TRP A 98 1.52 20.86 6.51
N SER A 99 0.34 21.14 7.06
CA SER A 99 0.15 21.19 8.51
C SER A 99 -0.07 19.78 9.07
N THR A 100 0.24 19.55 10.35
CA THR A 100 -0.06 18.28 11.02
C THR A 100 -1.56 17.94 10.97
N SER A 101 -2.44 18.93 11.11
CA SER A 101 -3.89 18.70 11.07
C SER A 101 -4.38 18.26 9.70
N ALA A 102 -3.82 18.82 8.62
CA ALA A 102 -4.17 18.45 7.26
C ALA A 102 -3.70 17.02 6.93
N LEU A 103 -2.48 16.64 7.36
CA LEU A 103 -1.98 15.26 7.21
C LEU A 103 -2.82 14.26 8.01
N ALA A 104 -3.21 14.63 9.23
CA ALA A 104 -4.08 13.80 10.06
C ALA A 104 -5.45 13.58 9.43
N GLN A 105 -6.04 14.64 8.85
CA GLN A 105 -7.30 14.56 8.13
C GLN A 105 -7.20 13.68 6.88
N ALA A 106 -6.15 13.86 6.06
CA ALA A 106 -5.94 13.08 4.84
C ALA A 106 -5.77 11.58 5.12
N LEU A 107 -5.12 11.23 6.23
CA LEU A 107 -4.89 9.83 6.63
C LEU A 107 -6.00 9.23 7.49
N GLY A 108 -7.00 10.02 7.91
CA GLY A 108 -8.02 9.58 8.88
C GLY A 108 -7.42 9.16 10.23
N ARG A 109 -6.33 9.82 10.66
CA ARG A 109 -5.61 9.50 11.92
C ARG A 109 -5.68 10.65 12.91
N SER A 110 -5.41 10.38 14.19
CA SER A 110 -5.30 11.46 15.18
C SER A 110 -4.04 12.30 14.96
N GLN A 111 -4.12 13.61 15.24
CA GLN A 111 -2.95 14.50 15.14
C GLN A 111 -1.78 14.04 16.02
N ARG A 112 -2.05 13.50 17.21
CA ARG A 112 -1.02 12.97 18.11
C ARG A 112 -0.24 11.81 17.48
N SER A 113 -0.92 10.90 16.78
CA SER A 113 -0.26 9.78 16.10
C SER A 113 0.62 10.29 14.95
N VAL A 114 0.10 11.22 14.15
CA VAL A 114 0.85 11.85 13.05
C VAL A 114 2.07 12.63 13.57
N GLN A 115 1.94 13.39 14.65
CA GLN A 115 3.07 14.12 15.26
C GLN A 115 4.18 13.19 15.74
N ARG A 116 3.83 12.04 16.34
CA ARG A 116 4.80 11.03 16.78
C ARG A 116 5.65 10.54 15.60
N VAL A 117 4.99 10.20 14.48
CA VAL A 117 5.67 9.71 13.27
C VAL A 117 6.48 10.83 12.61
N LEU A 118 5.94 12.04 12.49
CA LEU A 118 6.68 13.19 11.95
C LEU A 118 7.92 13.51 12.78
N GLY A 119 7.88 13.34 14.11
CA GLY A 119 9.06 13.47 14.97
C GLY A 119 10.15 12.45 14.64
N GLN A 120 9.77 11.19 14.39
CA GLN A 120 10.72 10.13 13.99
C GLN A 120 11.29 10.40 12.60
N LEU A 121 10.44 10.74 11.64
CA LEU A 121 10.84 11.13 10.29
C LEU A 121 11.79 12.33 10.28
N HIS A 122 11.54 13.32 11.14
CA HIS A 122 12.37 14.52 11.25
C HIS A 122 13.73 14.21 11.86
N ALA A 123 13.77 13.39 12.92
CA ALA A 123 15.02 12.91 13.51
C ALA A 123 15.84 12.10 12.49
N GLY A 124 15.16 11.33 11.62
CA GLY A 124 15.77 10.61 10.50
C GLY A 124 16.05 11.46 9.26
N GLN A 125 15.88 12.79 9.33
CA GLN A 125 16.09 13.73 8.21
C GLN A 125 15.27 13.44 6.94
N GLN A 126 14.19 12.68 7.07
CA GLN A 126 13.29 12.34 5.96
C GLN A 126 12.21 13.41 5.73
N VAL A 127 12.00 14.31 6.69
CA VAL A 127 11.09 15.47 6.59
C VAL A 127 11.73 16.69 7.24
N THR A 128 11.42 17.87 6.73
CA THR A 128 11.84 19.15 7.31
C THR A 128 10.63 19.90 7.87
N ALA A 129 10.85 20.62 8.97
CA ALA A 129 9.87 21.53 9.54
C ALA A 129 10.26 22.99 9.24
N ILE A 130 9.34 23.77 8.70
CA ILE A 130 9.46 25.23 8.58
C ILE A 130 8.44 25.92 9.48
N GLY A 131 8.77 27.11 9.96
CA GLY A 131 7.92 27.85 10.89
C GLY A 131 7.86 27.23 12.30
N SER A 132 7.10 27.88 13.18
CA SER A 132 7.01 27.53 14.61
C SER A 132 5.56 27.39 15.06
N ALA A 133 5.35 26.60 16.13
CA ALA A 133 4.05 26.37 16.76
C ALA A 133 2.92 26.10 15.73
N ARG A 134 1.87 26.93 15.71
CA ARG A 134 0.71 26.78 14.80
C ARG A 134 1.05 27.03 13.32
N ALA A 135 2.10 27.82 13.06
CA ALA A 135 2.60 28.07 11.72
C ALA A 135 3.54 26.97 11.21
N ARG A 136 3.85 25.94 12.02
CA ARG A 136 4.71 24.84 11.60
C ARG A 136 4.13 24.11 10.39
N ARG A 137 4.96 23.90 9.37
CA ARG A 137 4.67 23.08 8.20
C ARG A 137 5.74 22.03 8.00
N TRP A 138 5.31 20.88 7.48
CA TRP A 138 6.15 19.73 7.16
C TRP A 138 6.22 19.57 5.65
N LEU A 139 7.41 19.25 5.17
CA LEU A 139 7.70 19.02 3.76
C LEU A 139 8.78 17.95 3.63
N LEU A 140 8.83 17.26 2.50
CA LEU A 140 10.00 16.46 2.16
C LEU A 140 11.22 17.38 2.00
N PRO A 141 12.42 16.95 2.41
CA PRO A 141 13.64 17.62 2.02
C PRO A 141 13.65 17.68 0.50
N SER A 142 13.77 18.89 -0.05
CA SER A 142 13.96 19.05 -1.48
C SER A 142 15.19 18.26 -1.86
N MET A 143 15.06 17.29 -2.77
CA MET A 143 16.23 16.64 -3.37
C MET A 143 16.98 17.74 -4.13
N SER A 144 18.01 18.32 -3.51
CA SER A 144 18.72 19.47 -4.06
C SER A 144 19.42 19.05 -5.35
N GLY A 145 19.03 19.69 -6.45
CA GLY A 145 19.69 19.61 -7.75
C GLY A 145 18.75 19.87 -8.93
N PHE A 146 17.52 19.37 -8.88
CA PHE A 146 16.58 19.47 -10.01
C PHE A 146 15.17 19.78 -9.52
N ALA A 147 14.56 20.83 -10.07
CA ALA A 147 13.11 20.99 -9.95
C ALA A 147 12.46 19.79 -10.67
N THR A 148 11.66 19.00 -9.96
CA THR A 148 10.96 17.83 -10.53
C THR A 148 10.06 18.21 -11.71
N THR A 149 9.59 19.47 -11.78
CA THR A 149 8.91 20.04 -12.94
C THR A 149 9.76 20.01 -14.22
N LEU A 150 11.10 20.07 -14.10
CA LEU A 150 12.04 19.94 -15.22
C LEU A 150 12.33 18.48 -15.59
N LEU A 151 11.95 17.52 -14.74
CA LEU A 151 12.14 16.08 -14.98
C LEU A 151 10.90 15.43 -15.62
N LEU A 152 9.78 16.16 -15.69
CA LEU A 152 8.58 15.71 -16.39
C LEU A 152 8.73 16.02 -17.89
N PRO A 153 8.47 15.06 -18.79
CA PRO A 153 8.34 15.38 -20.20
C PRO A 153 7.25 16.43 -20.37
N ALA A 154 7.49 17.45 -21.21
CA ALA A 154 6.48 18.46 -21.52
C ALA A 154 5.19 17.74 -21.92
N ALA A 155 4.09 18.06 -21.22
CA ALA A 155 2.79 17.47 -21.52
C ALA A 155 2.50 17.67 -23.02
N GLN A 156 2.42 16.57 -23.77
CA GLN A 156 2.00 16.67 -25.16
C GLN A 156 0.58 17.22 -25.19
N PRO A 157 0.27 18.16 -26.10
CA PRO A 157 -1.09 18.68 -26.22
C PRO A 157 -2.04 17.52 -26.47
N ILE A 158 -3.14 17.50 -25.70
CA ILE A 158 -4.24 16.55 -25.90
C ILE A 158 -4.83 16.85 -27.28
N GLN A 159 -4.76 15.88 -28.21
CA GLN A 159 -5.45 15.92 -29.49
C GLN A 159 -6.92 15.53 -29.33
#